data_AF-A0A946B1E4-F1
#
_entry.id   AF-A0A946B1E4-F1
#
_cell.length_a   1.000
_cell.length_b   1.000
_cell.length_c   1.000
_cell.angle_alpha   90.00
_cell.angle_beta   90.00
_cell.angle_gamma   90.00
#
_symmetry.space_group_name_H-M   'P 1'
#
loop_
_entity.id
_entity.type
_entity.pdbx_description
1 polymer ?
#
loop_
_entity_poly.entity_id
_entity_poly.type
_entity_poly.pdbx_seq_one_letter_code
_entity_poly.pdbx_strand_id
1 'polypeptide(L)'
;SNQVAVATVASLDGEVLEQAALEILRTAKLGQADRNNGVLLFIALAERKIRIEVGYGLEGALTDGRAGEIIRQRISPSFKAGDPAGGIEAGVEAIIAAIKGEYQPLASSPAGEGGIHDYMPMIMFGGYILIVLFILWRRKQRRAERRAMGYGDDDDYWGSGGGFGGGGYSSGGGFCSGGGGFSGGGGGGGGGGASGGW
;
A
#
# COMPACT_ATOMS: atom_id res chain seq x y z
N SER A 1 30.03 17.11 -16.18
CA SER A 1 30.39 15.73 -15.80
C SER A 1 29.71 15.43 -14.49
N ASN A 2 28.82 14.46 -14.46
CA ASN A 2 27.99 14.11 -13.30
C ASN A 2 28.59 12.90 -12.59
N GLN A 3 28.36 12.77 -11.28
CA GLN A 3 28.93 11.70 -10.47
C GLN A 3 27.80 10.83 -9.94
N VAL A 4 27.90 9.52 -10.18
CA VAL A 4 26.95 8.53 -9.66
C VAL A 4 27.77 7.52 -8.85
N ALA A 5 27.33 7.25 -7.62
CA ALA A 5 27.95 6.27 -6.75
C ALA A 5 26.90 5.30 -6.19
N VAL A 6 27.37 4.10 -5.84
CA VAL A 6 26.57 3.08 -5.18
C VAL A 6 27.21 2.77 -3.83
N ALA A 7 26.39 2.77 -2.77
CA ALA A 7 26.81 2.36 -1.45
C ALA A 7 25.86 1.29 -0.92
N THR A 8 26.43 0.22 -0.36
CA THR A 8 25.67 -0.88 0.22
C THR A 8 26.17 -1.12 1.63
N VAL A 9 25.23 -1.21 2.57
CA VAL A 9 25.51 -1.51 3.98
C VAL A 9 24.75 -2.76 4.41
N ALA A 10 25.31 -3.47 5.38
CA ALA A 10 24.69 -4.67 5.91
C ALA A 10 23.40 -4.33 6.68
N SER A 11 23.42 -3.29 7.51
CA SER A 11 22.28 -2.80 8.29
C SER A 11 22.40 -1.29 8.51
N LEU A 12 21.28 -0.65 8.87
CA LEU A 12 21.23 0.72 9.35
C LEU A 12 21.50 0.84 10.86
N ASP A 13 21.57 -0.27 11.61
CA ASP A 13 21.82 -0.29 13.05
C ASP A 13 20.88 0.63 13.87
N GLY A 14 19.64 0.83 13.37
CA GLY A 14 18.63 1.69 13.98
C GLY A 14 18.57 3.12 13.46
N GLU A 15 19.47 3.51 12.56
CA GLU A 15 19.45 4.82 11.91
C GLU A 15 18.34 4.95 10.86
N VAL A 16 17.96 6.20 10.59
CA VAL A 16 16.99 6.55 9.56
C VAL A 16 17.67 6.50 8.19
N LEU A 17 17.05 5.82 7.22
CA LEU A 17 17.59 5.59 5.87
C LEU A 17 18.02 6.90 5.19
N GLU A 18 17.18 7.92 5.30
CA GLU A 18 17.40 9.25 4.73
C GLU A 18 18.64 9.94 5.31
N GLN A 19 18.82 9.83 6.63
CA GLN A 19 19.96 10.44 7.32
C GLN A 19 21.26 9.73 6.96
N ALA A 20 21.25 8.39 7.00
CA ALA A 20 22.42 7.58 6.63
C ALA A 20 22.84 7.83 5.17
N ALA A 21 21.89 7.86 4.23
CA ALA A 21 22.17 8.13 2.83
C ALA A 21 22.75 9.54 2.61
N LEU A 22 22.16 10.56 3.25
CA LEU A 22 22.61 11.94 3.14
C LEU A 22 24.01 12.12 3.74
N GLU A 23 24.28 11.50 4.89
CA GLU A 23 25.60 11.53 5.52
C GLU A 23 26.67 10.92 4.62
N ILE A 24 26.39 9.77 4.02
CA ILE A 24 27.30 9.11 3.07
C ILE A 24 27.54 10.01 1.85
N LEU A 25 26.49 10.61 1.27
CA LEU A 25 26.63 11.50 0.12
C LEU A 25 27.55 12.69 0.43
N ARG A 26 27.35 13.31 1.60
CA ARG A 26 28.14 14.46 2.06
C ARG A 26 29.58 14.09 2.39
N THR A 27 29.78 12.98 3.10
CA THR A 27 31.10 12.51 3.54
C THR A 27 31.94 12.06 2.35
N ALA A 28 31.32 11.37 1.39
CA ALA A 28 31.95 10.99 0.12
C ALA A 28 32.19 12.20 -0.81
N LYS A 29 31.66 13.38 -0.47
CA LYS A 29 31.74 14.61 -1.27
C LYS A 29 31.33 14.37 -2.73
N LEU A 30 30.20 13.67 -2.91
CA LEU A 30 29.71 13.34 -4.24
C LEU A 30 29.18 14.59 -4.95
N GLY A 31 29.66 14.81 -6.16
CA GLY A 31 29.40 16.00 -6.96
C GLY A 31 30.42 17.11 -6.73
N GLN A 32 30.39 18.10 -7.62
CA GLN A 32 31.21 19.30 -7.47
C GLN A 32 30.47 20.30 -6.56
N ALA A 33 31.18 20.95 -5.62
CA ALA A 33 30.59 21.88 -4.65
C ALA A 33 29.68 22.94 -5.29
N ASP A 34 30.10 23.46 -6.45
CA ASP A 34 29.36 24.51 -7.15
C ASP A 34 28.23 23.99 -8.05
N ARG A 35 28.25 22.69 -8.38
CA ARG A 35 27.30 22.09 -9.34
C ARG A 35 26.32 21.11 -8.72
N ASN A 36 26.57 20.64 -7.49
CA ASN A 36 25.72 19.71 -6.75
C ASN A 36 25.19 18.56 -7.61
N ASN A 37 26.07 17.96 -8.41
CA ASN A 37 25.72 16.99 -9.45
C ASN A 37 26.14 15.56 -9.12
N GLY A 38 26.07 15.24 -7.83
CA GLY A 38 26.23 13.90 -7.28
C GLY A 38 24.89 13.18 -7.15
N VAL A 39 24.88 11.87 -7.38
CA VAL A 39 23.77 10.97 -7.08
C VAL A 39 24.31 9.77 -6.33
N LEU A 40 23.62 9.38 -5.25
CA LEU A 40 23.94 8.18 -4.47
C LEU A 40 22.78 7.20 -4.56
N LEU A 41 23.04 5.98 -5.05
CA LEU A 41 22.17 4.83 -4.84
C LEU A 41 22.63 4.12 -3.56
N PHE A 42 21.82 4.23 -2.51
CA PHE A 42 22.07 3.65 -1.21
C PHE A 42 21.18 2.44 -0.94
N ILE A 43 21.77 1.34 -0.46
CA ILE A 43 21.08 0.08 -0.23
C ILE A 43 21.43 -0.44 1.17
N ALA A 44 20.40 -0.68 1.98
CA ALA A 44 20.52 -1.32 3.28
C ALA A 44 19.92 -2.73 3.22
N LEU A 45 20.78 -3.75 3.33
CA LEU A 45 20.43 -5.13 3.04
C LEU A 45 19.49 -5.74 4.09
N ALA A 46 19.79 -5.56 5.38
CA ALA A 46 18.98 -6.12 6.47
C ALA A 46 17.56 -5.55 6.50
N GLU A 47 17.41 -4.25 6.28
CA GLU A 47 16.12 -3.55 6.29
C GLU A 47 15.38 -3.66 4.96
N ARG A 48 16.03 -4.21 3.92
CA ARG A 48 15.52 -4.31 2.55
C ARG A 48 15.06 -2.95 2.01
N LYS A 49 15.86 -1.92 2.26
CA LYS A 49 15.59 -0.52 1.90
C LYS A 49 16.56 -0.01 0.87
N ILE A 50 16.04 0.78 -0.06
CA ILE A 50 16.78 1.44 -1.15
C ILE A 50 16.45 2.93 -1.07
N ARG A 51 17.47 3.77 -1.25
CA ARG A 51 17.30 5.21 -1.39
C ARG A 51 18.15 5.74 -2.53
N ILE A 52 17.60 6.66 -3.30
CA ILE A 52 18.37 7.44 -4.28
C ILE A 52 18.41 8.87 -3.76
N GLU A 53 19.60 9.34 -3.39
CA GLU A 53 19.85 10.72 -2.99
C GLU A 53 20.36 11.50 -4.20
N VAL A 54 19.75 12.64 -4.51
CA VAL A 54 20.05 13.44 -5.69
C VAL A 54 20.53 14.82 -5.25
N GLY A 55 21.70 15.22 -5.73
CA GLY A 55 22.18 16.58 -5.53
C GLY A 55 21.32 17.60 -6.29
N TYR A 56 21.18 18.80 -5.71
CA TYR A 56 20.35 19.90 -6.24
C TYR A 56 20.52 20.19 -7.73
N GLY A 57 21.73 20.04 -8.28
CA GLY A 57 22.01 20.33 -9.69
C GLY A 57 21.38 19.33 -10.68
N LEU A 58 20.88 18.19 -10.19
CA LEU A 58 20.30 17.13 -11.01
C LEU A 58 18.81 16.91 -10.76
N GLU A 59 18.18 17.62 -9.81
CA GLU A 59 16.76 17.46 -9.48
C GLU A 59 15.83 17.72 -10.67
N GLY A 60 16.22 18.60 -11.60
CA GLY A 60 15.45 18.85 -12.82
C GLY A 60 15.42 17.65 -13.78
N ALA A 61 16.50 16.86 -13.82
CA ALA A 61 16.60 15.70 -14.70
C ALA A 61 16.15 14.41 -13.99
N LEU A 62 16.55 14.25 -12.73
CA LEU A 62 16.21 13.14 -11.85
C LEU A 62 15.38 13.67 -10.68
N THR A 63 14.09 13.84 -10.92
CA THR A 63 13.13 14.25 -9.89
C THR A 63 12.90 13.13 -8.87
N ASP A 64 12.37 13.47 -7.69
CA ASP A 64 11.96 12.48 -6.68
C ASP A 64 11.01 11.41 -7.27
N GLY A 65 10.03 11.85 -8.07
CA GLY A 65 9.09 10.93 -8.74
C GLY A 65 9.80 9.92 -9.67
N ARG A 66 10.76 10.39 -10.47
CA ARG A 66 11.57 9.53 -11.35
C ARG A 66 12.47 8.59 -10.55
N ALA A 67 13.12 9.09 -9.51
CA ALA A 67 13.95 8.28 -8.62
C ALA A 67 13.11 7.16 -7.97
N GLY A 68 11.93 7.47 -7.44
CA GLY A 68 11.05 6.49 -6.84
C GLY A 68 10.54 5.45 -7.84
N GLU A 69 10.29 5.88 -9.07
CA GLU A 69 9.92 4.97 -10.16
C GLU A 69 11.06 4.02 -10.54
N ILE A 70 12.29 4.51 -10.67
CA ILE A 70 13.47 3.68 -10.93
C ILE A 70 13.59 2.60 -9.84
N ILE A 71 13.46 2.98 -8.57
CA ILE A 71 13.49 2.02 -7.46
C ILE A 71 12.41 0.94 -7.67
N ARG A 72 11.15 1.34 -7.86
CA ARG A 72 10.02 0.40 -7.94
C ARG A 72 10.03 -0.49 -9.17
N GLN A 73 10.44 0.03 -10.33
CA GLN A 73 10.31 -0.64 -11.62
C GLN A 73 11.60 -1.32 -12.10
N ARG A 74 12.78 -0.80 -11.71
CA ARG A 74 14.07 -1.31 -12.19
C ARG A 74 14.84 -2.07 -11.12
N ILE A 75 14.79 -1.58 -9.87
CA ILE A 75 15.62 -2.13 -8.80
C ILE A 75 14.87 -3.21 -8.00
N SER A 76 13.75 -2.84 -7.37
CA SER A 76 12.98 -3.72 -6.49
C SER A 76 12.60 -5.08 -7.11
N PRO A 77 12.22 -5.20 -8.40
CA PRO A 77 11.87 -6.50 -8.99
C PRO A 77 13.04 -7.49 -9.00
N SER A 78 14.24 -7.05 -9.38
CA SER A 78 15.43 -7.90 -9.43
C SER A 78 15.87 -8.32 -8.02
N PHE A 79 15.81 -7.39 -7.06
CA PHE A 79 16.07 -7.70 -5.66
C PHE A 79 15.08 -8.73 -5.09
N LYS A 80 13.80 -8.66 -5.45
CA LYS A 80 12.78 -9.67 -5.10
C LYS A 80 13.05 -11.02 -5.77
N ALA A 81 13.59 -11.01 -6.98
CA ALA A 81 13.95 -12.21 -7.73
C ALA A 81 15.26 -12.87 -7.24
N GLY A 82 15.94 -12.30 -6.25
CA GLY A 82 17.23 -12.80 -5.75
C GLY A 82 18.42 -12.40 -6.61
N ASP A 83 18.26 -11.43 -7.51
CA ASP A 83 19.33 -10.84 -8.34
C ASP A 83 19.59 -9.37 -7.96
N PRO A 84 20.26 -9.11 -6.83
CA PRO A 84 20.59 -7.76 -6.41
C PRO A 84 21.60 -7.09 -7.35
N ALA A 85 22.49 -7.86 -7.98
CA ALA A 85 23.49 -7.32 -8.90
C ALA A 85 22.82 -6.72 -10.15
N GLY A 86 21.92 -7.48 -10.79
CA GLY A 86 21.13 -6.98 -11.92
C GLY A 86 20.22 -5.81 -11.54
N GLY A 87 19.69 -5.80 -10.31
CA GLY A 87 18.92 -4.67 -9.80
C GLY A 87 19.73 -3.38 -9.65
N ILE A 88 20.97 -3.49 -9.16
CA ILE A 88 21.89 -2.34 -9.03
C ILE A 88 22.28 -1.82 -10.41
N GLU A 89 22.66 -2.72 -11.33
CA GLU A 89 23.05 -2.36 -12.70
C GLU A 89 21.92 -1.63 -13.43
N ALA A 90 20.71 -2.22 -13.43
CA ALA A 90 19.53 -1.60 -14.04
C ALA A 90 19.16 -0.26 -13.38
N GLY A 91 19.33 -0.15 -12.06
CA GLY A 91 19.14 1.09 -11.33
C GLY A 91 20.10 2.20 -11.76
N VAL A 92 21.40 1.87 -11.83
CA VAL A 92 22.45 2.82 -12.25
C VAL A 92 22.26 3.24 -13.70
N GLU A 93 21.96 2.31 -14.61
CA GLU A 93 21.68 2.62 -16.02
C GLU A 93 20.48 3.57 -16.15
N ALA A 94 19.40 3.30 -15.41
CA ALA A 94 18.21 4.15 -15.40
C ALA A 94 18.48 5.54 -14.83
N ILE A 95 19.30 5.65 -13.77
CA ILE A 95 19.76 6.94 -13.22
C ILE A 95 20.54 7.72 -14.27
N ILE A 96 21.49 7.07 -14.97
CA ILE A 96 22.28 7.70 -16.02
C ILE A 96 21.39 8.19 -17.17
N ALA A 97 20.44 7.35 -17.61
CA ALA A 97 19.47 7.72 -18.64
C ALA A 97 18.61 8.92 -18.20
N ALA A 98 18.18 8.96 -16.94
CA ALA A 98 17.36 10.06 -16.42
C ALA A 98 18.12 11.38 -16.40
N ILE A 99 19.38 11.34 -15.96
CA ILE A 99 20.27 12.51 -15.96
C ILE A 99 20.55 13.02 -17.38
N LYS A 100 20.60 12.14 -18.38
CA LYS A 100 20.74 12.50 -19.81
C LYS A 100 19.43 13.01 -20.44
N GLY A 101 18.30 12.87 -19.76
CA GLY A 101 16.97 13.18 -20.31
C GLY A 101 16.42 12.10 -21.25
N GLU A 102 17.02 10.92 -21.27
CA GLU A 102 16.68 9.79 -22.15
C GLU A 102 15.79 8.75 -21.44
N TYR A 103 15.56 8.89 -20.14
CA TYR A 103 14.78 7.93 -19.36
C TYR A 103 13.32 7.89 -19.79
N GLN A 104 12.89 6.70 -20.20
CA GLN A 104 11.48 6.37 -20.42
C GLN A 104 10.99 5.47 -19.30
N PRO A 105 9.95 5.89 -18.56
CA PRO A 105 9.30 5.01 -17.61
C PRO A 105 8.75 3.78 -18.32
N LEU A 106 8.79 2.61 -17.68
CA LEU A 106 8.01 1.49 -18.21
C LEU A 106 6.55 1.95 -18.22
N ALA A 107 5.85 1.69 -19.31
CA ALA A 107 4.42 1.97 -19.39
C ALA A 107 3.79 1.43 -18.11
N SER A 108 3.19 2.32 -17.32
CA SER A 108 2.56 1.97 -16.07
C SER A 108 1.50 0.93 -16.39
N SER A 109 1.83 -0.35 -16.26
CA SER A 109 0.80 -1.31 -15.87
C SER A 109 0.26 -0.72 -14.58
N PRO A 110 -1.04 -0.36 -14.50
CA PRO A 110 -1.64 0.00 -13.22
C PRO A 110 -1.16 -1.08 -12.25
N ALA A 111 -0.55 -0.62 -11.16
CA ALA A 111 0.09 -1.49 -10.19
C ALA A 111 -0.73 -2.76 -10.08
N GLY A 112 -0.10 -3.91 -10.35
CA GLY A 112 -0.74 -5.20 -10.23
C GLY A 112 -1.10 -5.45 -8.77
N GLU A 113 -2.14 -4.77 -8.29
CA GLU A 113 -2.93 -5.14 -7.14
C GLU A 113 -3.89 -6.23 -7.60
N GLY A 114 -3.31 -7.38 -7.98
CA GLY A 114 -3.98 -8.68 -7.87
C GLY A 114 -4.17 -9.07 -6.39
N GLY A 115 -4.57 -8.10 -5.59
CA GLY A 115 -4.87 -8.24 -4.18
C GLY A 115 -6.28 -8.76 -4.01
N ILE A 116 -6.59 -9.16 -2.79
CA ILE A 116 -7.90 -9.62 -2.33
C ILE A 116 -9.07 -8.72 -2.83
N HIS A 117 -8.77 -7.45 -3.13
CA HIS A 117 -9.66 -6.45 -3.71
C HIS A 117 -10.26 -6.82 -5.07
N ASP A 118 -9.53 -7.52 -5.94
CA ASP A 118 -10.05 -8.01 -7.22
C ASP A 118 -11.13 -9.09 -7.02
N TYR A 119 -11.00 -9.87 -5.94
CA TYR A 119 -11.96 -10.89 -5.56
C TYR A 119 -13.05 -10.37 -4.61
N MET A 120 -12.92 -9.16 -4.04
CA MET A 120 -13.93 -8.56 -3.16
C MET A 120 -15.35 -8.54 -3.76
N PRO A 121 -15.57 -8.11 -5.02
CA PRO A 121 -16.93 -8.14 -5.58
C PRO A 121 -17.47 -9.58 -5.68
N MET A 122 -16.63 -10.57 -6.00
CA MET A 122 -17.02 -11.97 -6.10
C MET A 122 -17.30 -12.60 -4.72
N ILE A 123 -16.49 -12.27 -3.71
CA ILE A 123 -16.65 -12.71 -2.32
C ILE A 123 -17.90 -12.09 -1.70
N MET A 124 -18.15 -10.78 -1.93
CA MET A 124 -19.36 -10.10 -1.48
C MET A 124 -20.61 -10.68 -2.13
N PHE A 125 -20.56 -10.97 -3.43
CA PHE A 125 -21.67 -11.61 -4.15
C PHE A 125 -21.91 -13.05 -3.66
N GLY A 126 -20.86 -13.84 -3.47
CA GLY A 126 -20.96 -15.20 -2.92
C GLY A 126 -21.50 -15.21 -1.49
N GLY A 127 -21.02 -14.31 -0.64
CA GLY A 127 -21.51 -14.13 0.73
C GLY A 127 -22.98 -13.71 0.78
N TYR A 128 -23.41 -12.79 -0.08
CA TYR A 128 -24.81 -12.40 -0.20
C TYR A 128 -25.70 -13.58 -0.60
N ILE A 129 -25.29 -14.38 -1.59
CA ILE A 129 -26.01 -15.59 -1.99
C ILE A 129 -26.10 -16.59 -0.84
N LEU A 130 -25.01 -16.83 -0.11
CA LEU A 130 -25.01 -17.74 1.05
C LEU A 130 -25.94 -17.24 2.17
N ILE A 131 -25.98 -15.94 2.44
CA ILE A 131 -26.89 -15.34 3.43
C ILE A 131 -28.35 -15.53 2.99
N VAL A 132 -28.67 -15.27 1.72
CA VAL A 132 -30.02 -15.46 1.18
C VAL A 132 -30.43 -16.93 1.25
N LEU A 133 -29.56 -17.85 0.84
CA LEU A 133 -29.80 -19.29 0.95
C LEU A 133 -29.96 -19.73 2.41
N PHE A 134 -29.18 -19.18 3.33
CA PHE A 134 -29.30 -19.46 4.77
C PHE A 134 -30.64 -18.96 5.34
N ILE A 135 -31.10 -17.77 4.94
CA ILE A 135 -32.41 -17.23 5.31
C ILE A 135 -33.53 -18.11 4.75
N LEU A 136 -33.45 -18.52 3.48
CA LEU A 136 -34.42 -19.41 2.84
C LEU A 136 -34.44 -20.80 3.48
N TRP A 137 -33.27 -21.34 3.81
CA TRP A 137 -33.12 -22.61 4.51
C TRP A 137 -33.71 -22.54 5.93
N ARG A 138 -33.45 -21.47 6.68
CA ARG A 138 -34.09 -21.22 7.99
C ARG A 138 -35.60 -21.02 7.89
N ARG A 139 -36.11 -20.43 6.79
CA ARG A 139 -37.56 -20.34 6.53
C ARG A 139 -38.17 -21.70 6.20
N LYS A 140 -37.42 -22.59 5.53
CA LYS A 140 -37.84 -23.97 5.23
C LYS A 140 -37.84 -24.85 6.48
N GLN A 141 -36.83 -24.74 7.35
CA GLN A 141 -36.79 -25.45 8.65
C GLN A 141 -37.97 -25.03 9.55
N ARG A 142 -38.32 -23.74 9.61
CA ARG A 142 -39.48 -23.26 10.39
C ARG A 142 -40.85 -23.67 9.83
N ARG A 143 -40.93 -24.19 8.59
CA ARG A 143 -42.14 -24.82 8.03
C ARG A 143 -42.22 -26.32 8.28
N ALA A 144 -41.13 -26.96 8.72
CA ALA A 144 -41.12 -28.37 9.11
C ALA A 144 -41.64 -28.57 10.54
N GLU A 145 -41.50 -27.58 11.43
CA GLU A 145 -41.98 -27.68 12.82
C GLU A 145 -43.48 -27.40 13.00
N ARG A 146 -44.18 -26.79 12.02
CA ARG A 146 -45.65 -26.60 12.06
C ARG A 146 -46.47 -27.75 11.44
N ARG A 147 -45.83 -28.88 11.10
CA ARG A 147 -46.54 -30.08 10.59
C ARG A 147 -46.48 -31.26 11.56
N ALA A 148 -46.00 -31.06 12.79
CA ALA A 148 -45.84 -32.11 13.80
C ALA A 148 -46.67 -31.87 15.07
N MET A 149 -47.82 -31.19 15.00
CA MET A 149 -48.87 -31.30 16.01
C MET A 149 -50.20 -31.44 15.25
N GLY A 150 -50.77 -32.64 15.32
CA GLY A 150 -51.90 -33.07 14.50
C GLY A 150 -53.28 -32.82 15.12
N TYR A 151 -54.26 -32.96 14.23
CA TYR A 151 -55.55 -33.67 14.37
C TYR A 151 -56.64 -33.17 15.34
N GLY A 152 -57.84 -33.05 14.77
CA GLY A 152 -59.15 -32.82 15.42
C GLY A 152 -59.45 -31.35 15.68
N ASP A 153 -60.68 -30.84 15.65
CA ASP A 153 -62.02 -31.25 15.23
C ASP A 153 -62.86 -30.00 15.55
N ASP A 154 -63.73 -29.58 14.65
CA ASP A 154 -65.01 -28.87 14.85
C ASP A 154 -65.21 -27.66 15.80
N ASP A 155 -66.06 -26.75 15.29
CA ASP A 155 -67.02 -25.86 15.95
C ASP A 155 -66.61 -24.53 16.62
N ASP A 156 -67.10 -23.46 15.95
CA ASP A 156 -67.89 -22.34 16.46
C ASP A 156 -67.31 -21.21 17.36
N TYR A 157 -68.02 -20.07 17.22
CA TYR A 157 -68.15 -18.94 18.14
C TYR A 157 -67.14 -17.76 18.09
N TRP A 158 -67.63 -16.67 17.49
CA TRP A 158 -67.77 -15.33 18.08
C TRP A 158 -66.68 -14.83 19.05
N GLY A 159 -66.04 -13.73 18.66
CA GLY A 159 -65.87 -12.59 19.57
C GLY A 159 -64.48 -12.31 20.16
N SER A 160 -64.14 -11.03 20.07
CA SER A 160 -63.56 -10.23 21.16
C SER A 160 -62.06 -10.32 21.46
N GLY A 161 -61.48 -9.13 21.68
CA GLY A 161 -60.23 -8.90 22.41
C GLY A 161 -59.00 -8.87 21.49
N GLY A 162 -58.38 -7.74 21.19
CA GLY A 162 -57.98 -6.68 22.13
C GLY A 162 -56.51 -6.91 22.51
N GLY A 163 -55.62 -6.00 22.11
CA GLY A 163 -54.19 -6.10 22.42
C GLY A 163 -53.38 -4.91 21.90
N PHE A 164 -53.47 -3.80 22.64
CA PHE A 164 -52.68 -2.56 22.51
C PHE A 164 -51.21 -2.74 22.92
N GLY A 165 -50.34 -1.81 22.46
CA GLY A 165 -49.06 -1.44 23.09
C GLY A 165 -47.90 -1.40 22.09
N GLY A 166 -47.55 -0.25 21.50
CA GLY A 166 -46.64 0.78 22.06
C GLY A 166 -45.24 0.56 21.46
N GLY A 167 -44.46 1.52 20.94
CA GLY A 167 -44.39 2.97 21.05
C GLY A 167 -42.95 3.37 21.41
N GLY A 168 -42.19 3.97 20.49
CA GLY A 168 -40.86 4.63 20.69
C GLY A 168 -39.70 3.69 21.09
N TYR A 169 -38.41 4.00 20.93
CA TYR A 169 -37.66 5.21 20.61
C TYR A 169 -36.22 4.79 20.22
N SER A 170 -35.49 5.76 19.67
CA SER A 170 -34.09 5.79 19.29
C SER A 170 -33.10 5.01 20.17
N SER A 171 -32.11 4.37 19.54
CA SER A 171 -30.75 4.36 20.07
C SER A 171 -29.76 4.68 18.94
N GLY A 172 -29.19 5.88 19.03
CA GLY A 172 -27.97 6.22 18.33
C GLY A 172 -26.80 5.48 18.98
N GLY A 173 -25.94 4.92 18.15
CA GLY A 173 -24.64 4.37 18.54
C GLY A 173 -23.64 4.78 17.50
N GLY A 174 -22.94 5.88 17.77
CA GLY A 174 -21.82 6.34 16.94
C GLY A 174 -20.63 5.41 17.09
N PHE A 175 -20.07 5.01 15.95
CA PHE A 175 -18.77 4.33 15.91
C PHE A 175 -17.72 5.38 15.57
N CYS A 176 -17.01 5.84 16.60
CA CYS A 176 -15.76 6.55 16.47
C CYS A 176 -14.69 5.56 15.99
N SER A 177 -14.43 5.54 14.68
CA SER A 177 -13.19 4.98 14.17
C SER A 177 -12.14 6.09 14.23
N GLY A 178 -11.33 6.06 15.30
CA GLY A 178 -10.09 6.82 15.38
C GLY A 178 -9.15 6.36 14.27
N GLY A 179 -9.12 7.13 13.18
CA GLY A 179 -8.04 7.08 12.20
C GLY A 179 -6.93 8.00 12.70
N GLY A 180 -5.86 7.40 13.22
CA GLY A 180 -4.67 8.10 13.64
C GLY A 180 -4.16 9.02 12.54
N GLY A 181 -3.95 10.28 12.90
CA GLY A 181 -3.24 11.23 12.07
C GLY A 181 -1.81 10.76 11.85
N PHE A 182 -1.42 10.70 10.59
CA PHE A 182 -0.02 10.78 10.20
C PHE A 182 0.42 12.24 10.43
N SER A 183 0.97 12.47 11.62
CA SER A 183 1.75 13.66 11.93
C SER A 183 3.22 13.38 11.59
N GLY A 184 3.74 14.14 10.64
CA GLY A 184 5.16 14.33 10.36
C GLY A 184 5.21 15.40 9.29
N GLY A 185 5.44 16.69 9.60
CA GLY A 185 6.63 17.17 10.32
C GLY A 185 7.80 16.91 9.38
N GLY A 186 8.26 17.85 8.56
CA GLY A 186 8.66 19.21 8.89
C GLY A 186 9.97 19.39 8.12
N GLY A 187 10.07 20.45 7.32
CA GLY A 187 11.18 20.64 6.41
C GLY A 187 12.55 20.77 7.09
N GLY A 188 13.58 20.33 6.36
CA GLY A 188 14.98 20.64 6.59
C GLY A 188 15.73 20.35 5.30
N GLY A 189 16.08 21.41 4.56
CA GLY A 189 16.62 21.32 3.21
C GLY A 189 17.94 20.57 3.11
N GLY A 190 18.12 19.88 1.98
CA GLY A 190 19.36 19.21 1.65
C GLY A 190 19.32 18.28 0.42
N GLY A 191 18.45 18.54 -0.58
CA GLY A 191 18.37 17.77 -1.83
C GLY A 191 17.15 16.85 -1.95
N GLY A 192 16.73 16.58 -3.19
CA GLY A 192 15.65 15.67 -3.55
C GLY A 192 16.10 14.20 -3.60
N GLY A 193 15.16 13.26 -3.42
CA GLY A 193 15.48 11.84 -3.48
C GLY A 193 14.40 10.93 -2.92
N ALA A 194 14.27 9.73 -3.51
CA ALA A 194 13.21 8.79 -3.20
C ALA A 194 13.72 7.59 -2.40
N SER A 195 12.86 7.06 -1.52
CA SER A 195 13.07 5.79 -0.84
C SER A 195 12.09 4.72 -1.32
N GLY A 196 12.48 3.46 -1.17
CA GLY A 196 11.66 2.30 -1.47
C GLY A 196 12.23 1.04 -0.82
N GLY A 197 11.54 -0.08 -0.99
CA GLY A 197 11.98 -1.37 -0.48
C GLY A 197 11.67 -2.51 -1.42
N TRP A 198 12.12 -3.71 -1.06
CA TRP A 198 11.88 -4.93 -1.83
C TRP A 198 11.48 -6.09 -0.94
#